data_AF-A0AAV9XPZ4-F1
#
_entry.id   AF-A0AAV9XPZ4-F1
#
_cell.length_a   1.000
_cell.length_b   1.000
_cell.length_c   1.000
_cell.angle_alpha   90.00
_cell.angle_beta   90.00
_cell.angle_gamma   90.00
#
_symmetry.space_group_name_H-M   'P 1'
#
loop_
_entity.id
_entity.type
_entity.pdbx_description
1 polymer ?
#
loop_
_entity_poly.entity_id
_entity_poly.type
_entity_poly.pdbx_seq_one_letter_code
_entity_poly.pdbx_strand_id
1 'polypeptide(L)'
;MRQLINAYEENQKAAAQMRSRLSSHKRMFEKLKSRFEGGVLAQAAERLNSKAPPTQGLSDSLAPLNLFGRIILFSSRILGHIVSICVYWTGIFLWIGFGHYCGWTNEWQLYINSATSAMMVFVFSFIACLHECYSDYIGTYMDAIYRLDASLELELRSLTDDNLDHPLIVIPAPKKNWLQVWIFYYADVIGTLLGIVILVTVIIVWVAVGPVLHFSNIWWLLIGTYAGLVGLFDSFVLRNIQEQVKGEADAQVEIIDADDAALFEIIGIPMPDKETVNSSSLSYKVSSVVGRASAHLMVVVIGFLITIGCVVGSSVMKWSETGQLISNVPPSIIETFFMLILITGQIYDDAATRTNFKNIYNRRQKLLSFMKEVKDGEKSSPISGTVPEKCLETSGP
;
A
#
# COMPACT_ATOMS: atom_id res chain seq x y z
N MET A 1 0.23 -7.13 -11.25
CA MET A 1 0.85 -7.99 -10.21
C MET A 1 2.24 -7.51 -9.80
N ARG A 2 3.19 -7.30 -10.73
CA ARG A 2 4.58 -6.91 -10.37
C ARG A 2 4.71 -5.69 -9.48
N GLN A 3 4.01 -4.60 -9.82
CA GLN A 3 4.01 -3.37 -9.03
C GLN A 3 3.62 -3.62 -7.57
N LEU A 4 2.65 -4.51 -7.32
CA LEU A 4 2.20 -4.87 -5.98
C LEU A 4 3.29 -5.63 -5.19
N ILE A 5 3.97 -6.58 -5.83
CA ILE A 5 5.05 -7.37 -5.21
C ILE A 5 6.25 -6.47 -4.88
N ASN A 6 6.64 -5.59 -5.81
CA ASN A 6 7.72 -4.62 -5.58
C ASN A 6 7.38 -3.69 -4.40
N ALA A 7 6.17 -3.12 -4.38
CA ALA A 7 5.73 -2.25 -3.29
C ALA A 7 5.71 -2.99 -1.94
N TYR A 8 5.32 -4.27 -1.93
CA TYR A 8 5.41 -5.11 -0.74
C TYR A 8 6.85 -5.25 -0.23
N GLU A 9 7.80 -5.60 -1.11
CA GLU A 9 9.22 -5.72 -0.72
C GLU A 9 9.79 -4.42 -0.17
N GLU A 10 9.47 -3.29 -0.81
CA GLU A 10 9.88 -1.95 -0.38
C GLU A 10 9.31 -1.62 1.01
N ASN A 11 8.02 -1.87 1.22
CA ASN A 11 7.37 -1.66 2.52
C ASN A 11 7.98 -2.54 3.63
N GLN A 12 8.29 -3.80 3.35
CA GLN A 12 8.94 -4.69 4.33
C GLN A 12 10.36 -4.23 4.66
N LYS A 13 11.14 -3.80 3.67
CA LYS A 13 12.48 -3.23 3.89
C LYS A 13 12.40 -1.97 4.74
N ALA A 14 11.45 -1.07 4.44
CA ALA A 14 11.24 0.14 5.19
C ALA A 14 10.85 -0.15 6.65
N ALA A 15 9.91 -1.07 6.87
CA ALA A 15 9.51 -1.50 8.20
C ALA A 15 10.69 -2.11 8.99
N ALA A 16 11.50 -2.96 8.38
CA ALA A 16 12.69 -3.53 9.02
C ALA A 16 13.71 -2.45 9.42
N GLN A 17 13.95 -1.48 8.55
CA GLN A 17 14.84 -0.34 8.83
C GLN A 17 14.31 0.52 9.98
N MET A 18 13.02 0.85 10.00
CA MET A 18 12.39 1.61 11.08
C MET A 18 12.49 0.88 12.42
N ARG A 19 12.18 -0.41 12.45
CA ARG A 19 12.28 -1.25 13.66
C ARG A 19 13.71 -1.37 14.16
N SER A 20 14.67 -1.52 13.24
CA SER A 20 16.10 -1.55 13.56
C SER A 20 16.55 -0.25 14.24
N ARG A 21 16.14 0.91 13.70
CA ARG A 21 16.41 2.22 14.31
C ARG A 21 15.72 2.39 15.65
N LEU A 22 14.45 2.00 15.76
CA LEU A 22 13.70 2.02 17.02
C LEU A 22 14.37 1.22 18.12
N SER A 23 14.90 0.05 17.81
CA SER A 23 15.66 -0.75 18.78
C SER A 23 16.92 -0.03 19.27
N SER A 24 17.63 0.69 18.39
CA SER A 24 18.77 1.53 18.81
C SER A 24 18.30 2.72 19.65
N HIS A 25 17.22 3.40 19.27
CA HIS A 25 16.64 4.49 20.05
C HIS A 25 16.27 4.01 21.45
N LYS A 26 15.65 2.84 21.58
CA LYS A 26 15.28 2.24 22.86
C LYS A 26 16.48 2.06 23.78
N ARG A 27 17.53 1.43 23.28
CA ARG A 27 18.80 1.25 24.00
C ARG A 27 19.39 2.59 24.46
N MET A 28 19.42 3.58 23.56
CA MET A 28 19.96 4.91 23.87
C MET A 28 19.10 5.64 24.92
N PHE A 29 17.77 5.55 24.83
CA PHE A 29 16.87 6.13 25.83
C PHE A 29 17.00 5.45 27.21
N GLU A 30 17.17 4.12 27.26
CA GLU A 30 17.45 3.40 28.51
C GLU A 30 18.77 3.85 29.14
N LYS A 31 19.83 4.00 28.34
CA LYS A 31 21.12 4.54 28.81
C LYS A 31 20.97 5.97 29.31
N LEU A 32 20.23 6.80 28.59
CA LEU A 32 19.98 8.19 28.96
C LEU A 32 19.17 8.29 30.27
N LYS A 33 18.18 7.41 30.48
CA LYS A 33 17.44 7.28 31.74
C LYS A 33 18.37 6.97 32.92
N SER A 34 19.29 6.02 32.75
CA SER A 34 20.28 5.68 33.79
C SER A 34 21.28 6.82 34.05
N ARG A 35 21.64 7.60 33.03
CA ARG A 35 22.60 8.72 33.14
C ARG A 35 21.99 9.92 33.88
N PHE A 36 20.71 10.19 33.67
CA PHE A 36 20.03 11.38 34.20
C PHE A 36 19.02 11.04 35.32
N GLU A 37 19.37 10.14 36.24
CA GLU A 37 18.56 9.72 37.41
C GLU A 37 18.21 10.85 38.43
N GLY A 38 18.31 12.13 38.05
CA GLY A 38 18.10 13.31 38.91
C GLY A 38 16.98 14.27 38.48
N GLY A 39 15.94 13.79 37.78
CA GLY A 39 14.76 14.61 37.44
C GLY A 39 14.89 15.53 36.23
N VAL A 40 16.05 15.57 35.56
CA VAL A 40 16.27 16.34 34.32
C VAL A 40 15.30 15.91 33.21
N LEU A 41 15.04 14.61 33.07
CA LEU A 41 14.08 14.08 32.10
C LEU A 41 12.65 14.46 32.44
N ALA A 42 12.29 14.46 33.72
CA ALA A 42 10.98 14.89 34.17
C ALA A 42 10.77 16.40 33.93
N GLN A 43 11.80 17.22 34.18
CA GLN A 43 11.76 18.66 33.88
C GLN A 43 11.65 18.93 32.37
N ALA A 44 12.38 18.19 31.54
CA ALA A 44 12.27 18.29 30.09
C ALA A 44 10.87 17.88 29.59
N ALA A 45 10.30 16.83 30.16
CA ALA A 45 8.93 16.39 29.88
C ALA A 45 7.89 17.46 30.25
N GLU A 46 8.03 18.09 31.42
CA GLU A 46 7.15 19.17 31.88
C GLU A 46 7.27 20.44 31.03
N ARG A 47 8.50 20.81 30.65
CA ARG A 47 8.77 21.92 29.72
C ARG A 47 8.16 21.67 28.34
N LEU A 48 8.22 20.44 27.85
CA LEU A 48 7.60 20.08 26.58
C LEU A 48 6.06 20.15 26.66
N ASN A 49 5.45 19.65 27.74
CA ASN A 49 4.00 19.66 27.91
C ASN A 49 3.42 21.07 28.16
N SER A 50 4.23 21.99 28.71
CA SER A 50 3.85 23.39 28.92
C SER A 50 3.99 24.26 27.67
N LYS A 51 4.78 23.84 26.68
CA LYS A 51 4.83 24.47 25.36
C LYS A 51 3.61 24.03 24.54
N ALA A 52 3.01 24.98 23.81
CA ALA A 52 1.98 24.68 22.84
C ALA A 52 2.51 23.62 21.84
N PRO A 53 1.67 22.67 21.39
CA PRO A 53 2.08 21.66 20.45
C PRO A 53 2.70 22.34 19.21
N PRO A 54 3.80 21.78 18.65
CA PRO A 54 4.47 22.39 17.52
C PRO A 54 3.49 22.61 16.37
N THR A 55 3.37 23.86 15.93
CA THR A 55 2.40 24.33 14.93
C THR A 55 2.71 23.87 13.51
N GLN A 56 3.91 23.31 13.27
CA GLN A 56 4.29 22.77 11.97
C GLN A 56 3.78 21.34 11.83
N GLY A 57 2.64 21.21 11.15
CA GLY A 57 2.12 19.92 10.74
C GLY A 57 2.95 19.34 9.59
N LEU A 58 2.97 18.01 9.49
CA LEU A 58 3.55 17.29 8.35
C LEU A 58 3.06 17.86 7.00
N SER A 59 1.80 18.28 6.93
CA SER A 59 1.18 18.91 5.76
C SER A 59 1.88 20.19 5.29
N ASP A 60 2.49 20.95 6.20
CA ASP A 60 3.15 22.22 5.88
C ASP A 60 4.57 21.99 5.36
N SER A 61 5.13 20.81 5.64
CA SER A 61 6.48 20.41 5.21
C SER A 61 6.49 19.65 3.87
N LEU A 62 5.34 19.14 3.43
CA LEU A 62 5.25 18.39 2.18
C LEU A 62 4.93 19.30 0.99
N ALA A 63 5.65 19.07 -0.12
CA ALA A 63 5.39 19.78 -1.36
C ALA A 63 3.95 19.51 -1.84
N PRO A 64 3.22 20.55 -2.31
CA PRO A 64 1.88 20.37 -2.85
C PRO A 64 1.92 19.44 -4.08
N LEU A 65 1.00 18.47 -4.16
CA LEU A 65 0.89 17.60 -5.33
C LEU A 65 0.79 18.40 -6.64
N ASN A 66 1.44 17.87 -7.67
CA ASN A 66 1.30 18.29 -9.06
C ASN A 66 -0.19 18.31 -9.48
N LEU A 67 -0.55 19.24 -10.37
CA LEU A 67 -1.93 19.40 -10.86
C LEU A 67 -2.51 18.08 -11.38
N PHE A 68 -1.71 17.31 -12.13
CA PHE A 68 -2.08 16.00 -12.64
C PHE A 68 -2.46 15.02 -11.52
N GLY A 69 -1.62 14.90 -10.48
CA GLY A 69 -1.91 14.05 -9.33
C GLY A 69 -3.18 14.47 -8.59
N ARG A 70 -3.45 15.77 -8.48
CA ARG A 70 -4.71 16.27 -7.89
C ARG A 70 -5.94 15.84 -8.70
N ILE A 71 -5.86 15.91 -10.03
CA ILE A 71 -6.94 15.49 -10.92
C ILE A 71 -7.16 13.97 -10.79
N ILE A 72 -6.09 13.17 -10.80
CA ILE A 72 -6.18 11.71 -10.63
C ILE A 72 -6.82 11.34 -9.29
N LEU A 73 -6.40 11.97 -8.19
CA LEU A 73 -7.00 11.74 -6.86
C LEU A 73 -8.45 12.20 -6.76
N PHE A 74 -8.82 13.27 -7.47
CA PHE A 74 -10.22 13.69 -7.53
C PHE A 74 -11.06 12.68 -8.31
N SER A 75 -10.59 12.26 -9.49
CA SER A 75 -11.24 11.25 -10.31
C SER A 75 -11.36 9.90 -9.61
N SER A 76 -10.38 9.52 -8.78
CA SER A 76 -10.42 8.24 -8.06
C SER A 76 -11.57 8.22 -7.05
N ARG A 77 -11.83 9.34 -6.36
CA ARG A 77 -12.97 9.46 -5.45
C ARG A 77 -14.31 9.27 -6.14
N ILE A 78 -14.43 9.66 -7.42
CA ILE A 78 -15.63 9.46 -8.22
C ILE A 78 -15.72 7.99 -8.64
N LEU A 79 -14.68 7.46 -9.28
CA LEU A 79 -14.67 6.10 -9.84
C LEU A 79 -14.75 5.00 -8.77
N GLY A 80 -14.09 5.22 -7.63
CA GLY A 80 -14.13 4.31 -6.47
C GLY A 80 -15.35 4.53 -5.56
N HIS A 81 -16.29 5.39 -5.91
CA HIS A 81 -17.51 5.53 -5.12
C HIS A 81 -18.45 4.36 -5.34
N ILE A 82 -19.16 3.92 -4.29
CA ILE A 82 -20.15 2.83 -4.40
C ILE A 82 -21.22 3.09 -5.47
N VAL A 83 -21.58 4.35 -5.68
CA VAL A 83 -22.52 4.75 -6.75
C VAL A 83 -22.01 4.35 -8.13
N SER A 84 -20.71 4.48 -8.39
CA SER A 84 -20.10 4.07 -9.67
C SER A 84 -20.22 2.57 -9.89
N ILE A 85 -20.04 1.77 -8.83
CA ILE A 85 -20.27 0.31 -8.86
C ILE A 85 -21.76 0.00 -9.09
N CYS A 86 -22.67 0.74 -8.44
CA CYS A 86 -24.11 0.57 -8.66
C CYS A 86 -24.53 0.93 -10.08
N VAL A 87 -23.98 2.01 -10.65
CA VAL A 87 -24.23 2.42 -12.04
C VAL A 87 -23.73 1.34 -13.00
N TYR A 88 -22.54 0.79 -12.76
CA TYR A 88 -21.99 -0.32 -13.54
C TYR A 88 -22.96 -1.52 -13.55
N TRP A 89 -23.35 -2.02 -12.37
CA TRP A 89 -24.28 -3.17 -12.29
C TRP A 89 -25.67 -2.86 -12.84
N THR A 90 -26.17 -1.65 -12.65
CA THR A 90 -27.44 -1.21 -13.26
C THR A 90 -27.34 -1.29 -14.78
N GLY A 91 -26.24 -0.85 -15.37
CA GLY A 91 -25.97 -0.98 -16.80
C GLY A 91 -25.95 -2.44 -17.26
N ILE A 92 -25.29 -3.33 -16.52
CA ILE A 92 -25.26 -4.78 -16.81
C ILE A 92 -26.66 -5.39 -16.72
N PHE A 93 -27.44 -5.07 -15.68
CA PHE A 93 -28.80 -5.61 -15.53
C PHE A 93 -29.75 -5.09 -16.59
N LEU A 94 -29.65 -3.81 -16.98
CA LEU A 94 -30.39 -3.27 -18.11
C LEU A 94 -30.01 -4.01 -19.40
N TRP A 95 -28.72 -4.21 -19.67
CA TRP A 95 -28.27 -4.99 -20.81
C TRP A 95 -28.82 -6.44 -20.80
N ILE A 96 -28.83 -7.12 -19.65
CA ILE A 96 -29.44 -8.46 -19.52
C ILE A 96 -30.95 -8.38 -19.82
N GLY A 97 -31.66 -7.41 -19.24
CA GLY A 97 -33.11 -7.28 -19.41
C GLY A 97 -33.53 -6.98 -20.85
N PHE A 98 -32.80 -6.11 -21.54
CA PHE A 98 -33.06 -5.78 -22.95
C PHE A 98 -32.64 -6.89 -23.93
N GLY A 99 -31.83 -7.85 -23.49
CA GLY A 99 -31.39 -8.97 -24.34
C GLY A 99 -32.54 -9.78 -24.94
N HIS A 100 -33.64 -9.97 -24.21
CA HIS A 100 -34.84 -10.65 -24.72
C HIS A 100 -35.47 -9.90 -25.91
N TYR A 101 -35.59 -8.57 -25.82
CA TYR A 101 -36.13 -7.74 -26.91
C TYR A 101 -35.20 -7.70 -28.13
N CYS A 102 -33.90 -7.84 -27.91
CA CYS A 102 -32.88 -7.91 -28.96
C CYS A 102 -32.60 -9.34 -29.46
N GLY A 103 -33.36 -10.34 -28.99
CA GLY A 103 -33.23 -11.74 -29.44
C GLY A 103 -31.91 -12.44 -29.07
N TRP A 104 -31.15 -11.89 -28.11
CA TRP A 104 -29.86 -12.44 -27.65
C TRP A 104 -28.84 -12.71 -28.77
N THR A 105 -28.85 -11.89 -29.83
CA THR A 105 -27.98 -12.07 -31.00
C THR A 105 -26.49 -11.98 -30.63
N ASN A 106 -25.63 -12.57 -31.47
CA ASN A 106 -24.18 -12.46 -31.31
C ASN A 106 -23.73 -10.98 -31.35
N GLU A 107 -24.36 -10.15 -32.18
CA GLU A 107 -24.10 -8.69 -32.23
C GLU A 107 -24.41 -7.99 -30.90
N TRP A 108 -25.54 -8.35 -30.25
CA TRP A 108 -25.89 -7.83 -28.93
C TRP A 108 -24.82 -8.13 -27.87
N GLN A 109 -24.24 -9.32 -27.93
CA GLN A 109 -23.16 -9.75 -27.04
C GLN A 109 -21.82 -9.08 -27.39
N LEU A 110 -21.55 -8.84 -28.68
CA LEU A 110 -20.36 -8.13 -29.14
C LEU A 110 -20.33 -6.66 -28.70
N TYR A 111 -21.48 -5.98 -28.62
CA TYR A 111 -21.55 -4.61 -28.11
C TYR A 111 -21.13 -4.52 -26.65
N ILE A 112 -21.65 -5.39 -25.78
CA ILE A 112 -21.25 -5.38 -24.38
C ILE A 112 -19.78 -5.77 -24.22
N ASN A 113 -19.32 -6.76 -25.00
CA ASN A 113 -17.92 -7.17 -25.00
C ASN A 113 -17.00 -5.97 -25.25
N SER A 114 -17.27 -5.24 -26.33
CA SER A 114 -16.49 -4.07 -26.73
C SER A 114 -16.54 -2.95 -25.68
N ALA A 115 -17.71 -2.70 -25.10
CA ALA A 115 -17.89 -1.71 -24.04
C ALA A 115 -17.12 -2.09 -22.76
N THR A 116 -17.18 -3.36 -22.33
CA THR A 116 -16.46 -3.85 -21.16
C THR A 116 -14.95 -3.83 -21.38
N SER A 117 -14.45 -4.19 -22.56
CA SER A 117 -13.02 -4.11 -22.89
C SER A 117 -12.53 -2.66 -22.89
N ALA A 118 -13.30 -1.71 -23.43
CA ALA A 118 -12.95 -0.30 -23.39
C ALA A 118 -12.90 0.24 -21.95
N MET A 119 -13.89 -0.11 -21.13
CA MET A 119 -13.91 0.23 -19.71
C MET A 119 -12.73 -0.39 -18.97
N MET A 120 -12.38 -1.63 -19.29
CA MET A 120 -11.26 -2.35 -18.69
C MET A 120 -9.93 -1.64 -18.96
N VAL A 121 -9.65 -1.29 -20.21
CA VAL A 121 -8.45 -0.52 -20.57
C VAL A 121 -8.40 0.81 -19.81
N PHE A 122 -9.51 1.55 -19.77
CA PHE A 122 -9.60 2.80 -19.03
C PHE A 122 -9.29 2.61 -17.54
N VAL A 123 -9.93 1.64 -16.89
CA VAL A 123 -9.76 1.36 -15.47
C VAL A 123 -8.34 0.89 -15.15
N PHE A 124 -7.74 0.03 -15.98
CA PHE A 124 -6.35 -0.42 -15.79
C PHE A 124 -5.36 0.74 -15.88
N SER A 125 -5.47 1.56 -16.93
CA SER A 125 -4.62 2.76 -17.08
C SER A 125 -4.81 3.71 -15.90
N PHE A 126 -6.05 3.89 -15.45
CA PHE A 126 -6.36 4.74 -14.31
C PHE A 126 -5.75 4.21 -13.00
N ILE A 127 -5.88 2.91 -12.72
CA ILE A 127 -5.29 2.26 -11.54
C ILE A 127 -3.76 2.38 -11.57
N ALA A 128 -3.12 2.18 -12.73
CA ALA A 128 -1.68 2.32 -12.87
C ALA A 128 -1.21 3.75 -12.56
N CYS A 129 -1.89 4.78 -13.10
CA CYS A 129 -1.60 6.17 -12.77
C CYS A 129 -1.84 6.49 -11.29
N LEU A 130 -2.92 5.96 -10.72
CA LEU A 130 -3.26 6.14 -9.32
C LEU A 130 -2.18 5.54 -8.40
N HIS A 131 -1.70 4.33 -8.73
CA HIS A 131 -0.60 3.68 -8.03
C HIS A 131 0.68 4.51 -8.04
N GLU A 132 1.06 5.05 -9.20
CA GLU A 132 2.25 5.89 -9.31
C GLU A 132 2.14 7.13 -8.43
N CYS A 133 0.99 7.82 -8.49
CA CYS A 133 0.74 9.00 -7.65
C CYS A 133 0.82 8.68 -6.15
N TYR A 134 0.39 7.48 -5.74
CA TYR A 134 0.49 7.04 -4.35
C TYR A 134 1.91 6.65 -3.95
N SER A 135 2.65 6.00 -4.84
CA SER A 135 4.06 5.64 -4.62
C SER A 135 4.91 6.89 -4.32
N ASP A 136 4.78 7.92 -5.17
CA ASP A 136 5.46 9.21 -4.98
C ASP A 136 5.10 9.85 -3.64
N TYR A 137 3.83 9.77 -3.26
CA TYR A 137 3.34 10.34 -2.01
C TYR A 137 3.92 9.61 -0.80
N ILE A 138 3.85 8.28 -0.78
CA ILE A 138 4.42 7.45 0.29
C ILE A 138 5.93 7.68 0.41
N GLY A 139 6.65 7.75 -0.71
CA GLY A 139 8.08 8.04 -0.71
C GLY A 139 8.42 9.36 0.00
N THR A 140 7.60 10.39 -0.19
CA THR A 140 7.78 11.69 0.49
C THR A 140 7.56 11.59 2.00
N TYR A 141 6.54 10.85 2.45
CA TYR A 141 6.31 10.62 3.89
C TYR A 141 7.45 9.83 4.53
N MET A 142 7.94 8.80 3.84
CA MET A 142 9.06 7.99 4.28
C MET A 142 10.34 8.81 4.42
N ASP A 143 10.68 9.65 3.44
CA ASP A 143 11.84 10.53 3.53
C ASP A 143 11.73 11.49 4.72
N ALA A 144 10.56 12.09 4.94
CA ALA A 144 10.33 12.96 6.09
C ALA A 144 10.52 12.24 7.44
N ILE A 145 10.00 11.02 7.57
CA ILE A 145 10.19 10.19 8.77
C ILE A 145 11.66 9.82 8.95
N TYR A 146 12.34 9.39 7.89
CA TYR A 146 13.76 9.01 7.98
C TYR A 146 14.68 10.17 8.34
N ARG A 147 14.37 11.39 7.89
CA ARG A 147 15.09 12.60 8.30
C ARG A 147 14.88 12.91 9.78
N LEU A 148 13.66 12.76 10.28
CA LEU A 148 13.38 12.90 11.72
C LEU A 148 14.10 11.84 12.54
N ASP A 149 14.05 10.57 12.11
CA ASP A 149 14.76 9.48 12.78
C ASP A 149 16.27 9.73 12.82
N ALA A 150 16.87 10.12 11.68
CA ALA A 150 18.31 10.41 11.63
C ALA A 150 18.69 11.60 12.52
N SER A 151 17.85 12.64 12.58
CA SER A 151 18.06 13.79 13.45
C SER A 151 17.94 13.42 14.92
N LEU A 152 16.94 12.60 15.27
CA LEU A 152 16.73 12.07 16.62
C LEU A 152 17.90 11.20 17.05
N GLU A 153 18.36 10.32 16.17
CA GLU A 153 19.48 9.44 16.38
C GLU A 153 20.78 10.21 16.63
N LEU A 154 21.06 11.25 15.83
CA LEU A 154 22.23 12.11 16.01
C LEU A 154 22.23 12.75 17.40
N GLU A 155 21.09 13.28 17.82
CA GLU A 155 20.94 13.89 19.15
C GLU A 155 21.10 12.86 20.28
N LEU A 156 20.48 11.68 20.14
CA LEU A 156 20.63 10.58 21.10
C LEU A 156 22.07 10.10 21.21
N ARG A 157 22.77 9.88 20.10
CA ARG A 157 24.18 9.49 20.10
C ARG A 157 25.05 10.55 20.76
N SER A 158 24.79 11.83 20.51
CA SER A 158 25.57 12.92 21.13
C SER A 158 25.45 12.94 22.66
N LEU A 159 24.29 12.55 23.21
CA LEU A 159 24.03 12.54 24.65
C LEU A 159 24.36 11.20 25.33
N THR A 160 24.45 10.12 24.57
CA THR A 160 24.71 8.78 25.10
C THR A 160 26.10 8.25 24.79
N ASP A 161 26.82 8.89 23.87
CA ASP A 161 28.10 8.41 23.32
C ASP A 161 27.99 6.96 22.79
N ASP A 162 26.84 6.61 22.21
CA ASP A 162 26.57 5.30 21.61
C ASP A 162 27.05 5.29 20.15
N ASN A 163 28.11 4.52 19.89
CA ASN A 163 28.68 4.33 18.55
C ASN A 163 28.39 2.93 17.99
N LEU A 164 27.41 2.22 18.55
CA LEU A 164 27.08 0.87 18.09
C LEU A 164 26.19 0.93 16.84
N ASP A 165 26.45 0.00 15.94
CA ASP A 165 25.62 -0.20 14.75
C ASP A 165 24.18 -0.59 15.13
N HIS A 166 23.27 -0.38 14.19
CA HIS A 166 21.89 -0.81 14.36
C HIS A 166 21.78 -2.34 14.33
N PRO A 167 20.93 -2.92 15.19
CA PRO A 167 20.74 -4.37 15.19
C PRO A 167 20.07 -4.82 13.88
N LEU A 168 20.52 -5.96 13.35
CA LEU A 168 19.89 -6.57 12.19
C LEU A 168 18.50 -7.10 12.59
N ILE A 169 17.45 -6.49 12.04
CA ILE A 169 16.07 -6.98 12.19
C ILE A 169 15.72 -7.81 10.95
N VAL A 170 15.46 -9.09 11.17
CA VAL A 170 14.97 -10.01 10.14
C VAL A 170 13.47 -10.17 10.31
N ILE A 171 12.70 -9.80 9.30
CA ILE A 171 11.26 -10.07 9.26
C ILE A 171 11.10 -11.49 8.69
N PRO A 172 10.65 -12.47 9.50
CA PRO A 172 10.52 -13.84 9.02
C PRO A 172 9.38 -13.96 8.01
N ALA A 173 9.60 -14.75 6.96
CA ALA A 173 8.55 -15.05 6.01
C ALA A 173 7.40 -15.81 6.72
N PRO A 174 6.14 -15.36 6.58
CA PRO A 174 5.01 -16.02 7.20
C PRO A 174 4.80 -17.43 6.63
N LYS A 175 4.42 -18.38 7.50
CA LYS A 175 4.03 -19.73 7.05
C LYS A 175 2.72 -19.63 6.28
N LYS A 176 2.73 -20.04 5.01
CA LYS A 176 1.53 -20.03 4.15
C LYS A 176 1.07 -21.45 3.84
N ASN A 177 -0.23 -21.58 3.60
CA ASN A 177 -0.81 -22.82 3.08
C ASN A 177 -0.23 -23.13 1.68
N TRP A 178 -0.10 -24.41 1.33
CA TRP A 178 0.45 -24.83 0.04
C TRP A 178 -0.29 -24.22 -1.16
N LEU A 179 -1.62 -24.08 -1.08
CA LEU A 179 -2.42 -23.46 -2.14
C LEU A 179 -2.05 -21.97 -2.32
N GLN A 180 -1.81 -21.26 -1.22
CA GLN A 180 -1.38 -19.87 -1.25
C GLN A 180 0.02 -19.74 -1.87
N VAL A 181 0.91 -20.70 -1.62
CA VAL A 181 2.24 -20.76 -2.25
C VAL A 181 2.12 -20.87 -3.77
N TRP A 182 1.21 -21.71 -4.27
CA TRP A 182 0.96 -21.79 -5.72
C TRP A 182 0.41 -20.50 -6.32
N ILE A 183 -0.48 -19.80 -5.60
CA ILE A 183 -1.00 -18.50 -6.05
C ILE A 183 0.13 -17.47 -6.15
N PHE A 184 1.02 -17.41 -5.17
CA PHE A 184 2.19 -16.53 -5.22
C PHE A 184 3.14 -16.90 -6.36
N TYR A 185 3.39 -18.20 -6.58
CA TYR A 185 4.22 -18.66 -7.69
C TYR A 185 3.62 -18.27 -9.05
N TYR A 186 2.32 -18.48 -9.25
CA TYR A 186 1.62 -18.04 -10.45
C TYR A 186 1.77 -16.53 -10.66
N ALA A 187 1.55 -15.72 -9.62
CA ALA A 187 1.65 -14.28 -9.73
C ALA A 187 3.07 -13.77 -9.99
N ASP A 188 4.09 -14.47 -9.52
CA ASP A 188 5.49 -14.17 -9.86
C ASP A 188 5.78 -14.52 -11.33
N VAL A 189 5.34 -15.68 -11.81
CA VAL A 189 5.49 -16.06 -13.23
C VAL A 189 4.81 -15.07 -14.17
N ILE A 190 3.55 -14.71 -13.89
CA ILE A 190 2.79 -13.75 -14.71
C ILE A 190 3.31 -12.32 -14.53
N GLY A 191 3.77 -11.97 -13.33
CA GLY A 191 4.28 -10.64 -13.01
C GLY A 191 5.71 -10.37 -13.50
N THR A 192 6.50 -11.38 -13.83
CA THR A 192 7.90 -11.21 -14.25
C THR A 192 8.04 -11.02 -15.76
N LEU A 193 9.29 -10.86 -16.22
CA LEU A 193 9.63 -10.81 -17.65
C LEU A 193 9.09 -12.03 -18.42
N LEU A 194 8.98 -13.18 -17.75
CA LEU A 194 8.41 -14.39 -18.36
C LEU A 194 6.95 -14.18 -18.78
N GLY A 195 6.13 -13.53 -17.97
CA GLY A 195 4.77 -13.15 -18.33
C GLY A 195 4.70 -12.26 -19.57
N ILE A 196 5.63 -11.31 -19.71
CA ILE A 196 5.74 -10.45 -20.91
C ILE A 196 6.09 -11.29 -22.14
N VAL A 197 7.04 -12.22 -22.04
CA VAL A 197 7.42 -13.13 -23.13
C VAL A 197 6.24 -14.00 -23.55
N ILE A 198 5.47 -14.52 -22.60
CA ILE A 198 4.25 -15.30 -22.87
C ILE A 198 3.22 -14.42 -23.61
N LEU A 199 2.96 -13.21 -23.13
CA LEU A 199 2.01 -12.28 -23.75
C LEU A 199 2.41 -11.94 -25.20
N VAL A 200 3.68 -11.58 -25.43
CA VAL A 200 4.20 -11.29 -26.77
C VAL A 200 4.05 -12.51 -27.68
N THR A 201 4.35 -13.70 -27.17
CA THR A 201 4.19 -14.96 -27.93
C THR A 201 2.73 -15.17 -28.33
N VAL A 202 1.79 -14.98 -27.42
CA VAL A 202 0.34 -15.09 -27.70
C VAL A 202 -0.09 -14.08 -28.77
N ILE A 203 0.39 -12.84 -28.71
CA ILE A 203 0.10 -11.81 -29.72
C ILE A 203 0.65 -12.23 -31.10
N ILE A 204 1.90 -12.71 -31.17
CA ILE A 204 2.51 -13.18 -32.42
C ILE A 204 1.70 -14.33 -33.03
N VAL A 205 1.33 -15.33 -32.22
CA VAL A 205 0.51 -16.46 -32.67
C VAL A 205 -0.85 -15.98 -33.15
N TRP A 206 -1.51 -15.08 -32.42
CA TRP A 206 -2.80 -14.53 -32.81
C TRP A 206 -2.73 -13.78 -34.16
N VAL A 207 -1.71 -12.94 -34.38
CA VAL A 207 -1.50 -12.27 -35.67
C VAL A 207 -1.25 -13.29 -36.79
N ALA A 208 -0.44 -14.31 -36.53
CA ALA A 208 -0.12 -15.35 -37.51
C ALA A 208 -1.35 -16.20 -37.93
N VAL A 209 -2.32 -16.37 -37.03
CA VAL A 209 -3.59 -17.06 -37.31
C VAL A 209 -4.56 -16.17 -38.11
N GLY A 210 -4.38 -14.84 -38.11
CA GLY A 210 -5.24 -13.88 -38.79
C GLY A 210 -5.51 -14.16 -40.26
N PRO A 211 -4.48 -14.40 -41.10
CA PRO A 211 -4.66 -14.74 -42.50
C PRO A 211 -5.49 -16.00 -42.73
N VAL A 212 -5.34 -17.04 -41.88
CA VAL A 212 -6.06 -18.32 -41.99
C VAL A 212 -7.56 -18.12 -41.72
N LEU A 213 -7.89 -17.23 -40.78
CA LEU A 213 -9.27 -16.91 -40.40
C LEU A 213 -9.83 -15.67 -41.10
N HIS A 214 -9.13 -15.16 -42.12
CA HIS A 214 -9.50 -13.99 -42.92
C HIS A 214 -9.84 -12.74 -42.08
N PHE A 215 -9.20 -12.55 -40.94
CA PHE A 215 -9.46 -11.42 -40.03
C PHE A 215 -10.96 -11.25 -39.66
N SER A 216 -11.68 -12.36 -39.54
CA SER A 216 -13.11 -12.38 -39.22
C SER A 216 -13.41 -12.06 -37.74
N ASN A 217 -14.69 -11.91 -37.38
CA ASN A 217 -15.12 -11.76 -35.98
C ASN A 217 -14.62 -12.90 -35.09
N ILE A 218 -14.55 -14.13 -35.63
CA ILE A 218 -14.01 -15.31 -34.94
C ILE A 218 -12.52 -15.12 -34.61
N TRP A 219 -11.74 -14.50 -35.51
CA TRP A 219 -10.34 -14.17 -35.24
C TRP A 219 -10.19 -13.10 -34.16
N TRP A 220 -11.03 -12.06 -34.20
CA TRP A 220 -11.01 -11.00 -33.18
C TRP A 220 -11.44 -11.53 -31.80
N LEU A 221 -12.43 -12.41 -31.76
CA LEU A 221 -12.90 -13.05 -30.53
C LEU A 221 -11.88 -13.99 -29.91
N LEU A 222 -10.94 -14.55 -30.68
CA LEU A 222 -9.92 -15.46 -30.16
C LEU A 222 -9.05 -14.78 -29.10
N ILE A 223 -8.51 -13.60 -29.41
CA ILE A 223 -7.69 -12.84 -28.45
C ILE A 223 -8.54 -12.33 -27.28
N GLY A 224 -9.79 -11.92 -27.55
CA GLY A 224 -10.73 -11.52 -26.50
C GLY A 224 -11.04 -12.66 -25.53
N THR A 225 -11.21 -13.88 -26.04
CA THR A 225 -11.47 -15.08 -25.22
C THR A 225 -10.27 -15.43 -24.33
N TYR A 226 -9.06 -15.37 -24.88
CA TYR A 226 -7.84 -15.53 -24.08
C TYR A 226 -7.76 -14.46 -22.99
N ALA A 227 -7.91 -13.19 -23.37
CA ALA A 227 -7.83 -12.06 -22.44
C ALA A 227 -8.88 -12.15 -21.34
N GLY A 228 -10.15 -12.44 -21.66
CA GLY A 228 -11.22 -12.56 -20.69
C GLY A 228 -11.03 -13.74 -19.72
N LEU A 229 -10.60 -14.91 -20.20
CA LEU A 229 -10.37 -16.08 -19.33
C LEU A 229 -9.17 -15.89 -18.40
N VAL A 230 -8.05 -15.40 -18.94
CA VAL A 230 -6.84 -15.14 -18.15
C VAL A 230 -7.07 -13.97 -17.21
N GLY A 231 -7.66 -12.87 -17.68
CA GLY A 231 -7.97 -11.67 -16.91
C GLY A 231 -8.94 -11.92 -15.76
N LEU A 232 -9.95 -12.77 -15.96
CA LEU A 232 -10.82 -13.25 -14.89
C LEU A 232 -10.02 -13.95 -13.79
N PHE A 233 -9.18 -14.92 -14.16
CA PHE A 233 -8.38 -15.65 -13.19
C PHE A 233 -7.36 -14.75 -12.48
N ASP A 234 -6.69 -13.89 -13.24
CA ASP A 234 -5.74 -12.89 -12.75
C ASP A 234 -6.39 -11.92 -11.75
N SER A 235 -7.63 -11.52 -11.98
CA SER A 235 -8.38 -10.64 -11.07
C SER A 235 -8.58 -11.27 -9.69
N PHE A 236 -8.91 -12.56 -9.64
CA PHE A 236 -9.06 -13.29 -8.38
C PHE A 236 -7.71 -13.44 -7.66
N VAL A 237 -6.68 -13.86 -8.39
CA VAL A 237 -5.31 -14.00 -7.87
C VAL A 237 -4.81 -12.67 -7.30
N LEU A 238 -4.94 -11.59 -8.09
CA LEU A 238 -4.49 -10.26 -7.71
C LEU A 238 -5.18 -9.79 -6.43
N ARG A 239 -6.49 -10.01 -6.32
CA ARG A 239 -7.26 -9.60 -5.15
C ARG A 239 -6.84 -10.35 -3.89
N ASN A 240 -6.60 -11.65 -4.00
CA ASN A 240 -6.10 -12.45 -2.89
C ASN A 240 -4.72 -11.98 -2.43
N ILE A 241 -3.79 -11.74 -3.35
CA ILE A 241 -2.43 -11.30 -3.03
C ILE A 241 -2.44 -9.91 -2.38
N GLN A 242 -3.28 -8.99 -2.84
CA GLN A 242 -3.41 -7.66 -2.24
C GLN A 242 -3.80 -7.72 -0.76
N GLU A 243 -4.78 -8.55 -0.40
CA GLU A 243 -5.20 -8.70 1.00
C GLU A 243 -4.09 -9.30 1.87
N GLN A 244 -3.33 -10.26 1.34
CA GLN A 244 -2.19 -10.84 2.06
C GLN A 244 -1.08 -9.82 2.29
N VAL A 245 -0.69 -9.08 1.24
CA VAL A 245 0.32 -8.02 1.31
C VAL A 245 -0.10 -6.94 2.29
N LYS A 246 -1.36 -6.52 2.25
CA LYS A 246 -1.91 -5.52 3.16
C LYS A 246 -1.86 -6.00 4.61
N GLY A 247 -2.35 -7.21 4.89
CA GLY A 247 -2.34 -7.76 6.25
C GLY A 247 -0.93 -7.85 6.85
N GLU A 248 0.08 -8.14 6.02
CA GLU A 248 1.48 -8.16 6.44
C GLU A 248 2.05 -6.76 6.69
N ALA A 249 1.69 -5.77 5.88
CA ALA A 249 2.07 -4.38 6.10
C ALA A 249 1.43 -3.82 7.39
N ASP A 250 0.13 -4.06 7.60
CA ASP A 250 -0.60 -3.63 8.79
C ASP A 250 0.01 -4.25 10.06
N ALA A 251 0.41 -5.54 10.02
CA ALA A 251 1.08 -6.20 11.13
C ALA A 251 2.44 -5.57 11.47
N GLN A 252 3.22 -5.11 10.48
CA GLN A 252 4.47 -4.40 10.75
C GLN A 252 4.25 -3.03 11.38
N VAL A 253 3.21 -2.31 10.93
CA VAL A 253 2.83 -1.02 11.53
C VAL A 253 2.39 -1.19 12.97
N GLU A 254 1.66 -2.25 13.30
CA GLU A 254 1.26 -2.56 14.68
C GLU A 254 2.48 -2.83 15.59
N ILE A 255 3.50 -3.51 15.09
CA ILE A 255 4.74 -3.71 15.85
C ILE A 255 5.47 -2.38 16.06
N ILE A 256 5.54 -1.52 15.04
CA ILE A 256 6.13 -0.18 15.16
C ILE A 256 5.35 0.67 16.18
N ASP A 257 4.02 0.58 16.18
CA ASP A 257 3.16 1.24 17.17
C ASP A 257 3.47 0.78 18.60
N ALA A 258 3.68 -0.52 18.81
CA ALA A 258 4.03 -1.08 20.12
C ALA A 258 5.44 -0.68 20.57
N ASP A 259 6.42 -0.71 19.66
CA ASP A 259 7.79 -0.28 19.93
C ASP A 259 7.84 1.22 20.28
N ASP A 260 7.05 2.04 19.57
CA ASP A 260 6.87 3.46 19.89
C ASP A 260 6.29 3.64 21.30
N ALA A 261 5.21 2.94 21.63
CA ALA A 261 4.59 3.05 22.96
C ALA A 261 5.59 2.76 24.07
N ALA A 262 6.44 1.74 23.90
CA ALA A 262 7.50 1.40 24.84
C ALA A 262 8.55 2.53 24.96
N LEU A 263 8.90 3.22 23.87
CA LEU A 263 9.80 4.38 23.94
C LEU A 263 9.22 5.51 24.78
N PHE A 264 7.95 5.87 24.54
CA PHE A 264 7.26 6.93 25.28
C PHE A 264 7.13 6.59 26.77
N GLU A 265 6.92 5.32 27.10
CA GLU A 265 6.90 4.82 28.49
C GLU A 265 8.27 4.96 29.18
N ILE A 266 9.37 4.63 28.49
CA ILE A 266 10.73 4.73 29.06
C ILE A 266 11.03 6.15 29.55
N ILE A 267 10.67 7.15 28.74
CA ILE A 267 10.94 8.57 28.99
C ILE A 267 9.84 9.28 29.79
N GLY A 268 8.67 8.65 29.98
CA GLY A 268 7.59 9.19 30.81
C GLY A 268 6.82 10.36 30.19
N ILE A 269 6.75 10.47 28.85
CA ILE A 269 5.89 11.46 28.18
C ILE A 269 4.65 10.79 27.57
N PRO A 270 3.48 11.47 27.57
CA PRO A 270 2.29 10.92 26.96
C PRO A 270 2.48 10.76 25.45
N MET A 271 2.11 9.58 24.93
CA MET A 271 2.08 9.32 23.50
C MET A 271 1.02 10.20 22.82
N PRO A 272 1.31 10.82 21.66
CA PRO A 272 0.29 11.53 20.89
C PRO A 272 -0.90 10.63 20.55
N ASP A 273 -2.10 11.20 20.56
CA ASP A 273 -3.31 10.48 20.18
C ASP A 273 -3.20 9.92 18.77
N LYS A 274 -3.59 8.65 18.61
CA LYS A 274 -3.62 7.99 17.31
C LYS A 274 -4.79 8.53 16.51
N GLU A 275 -4.51 9.28 15.45
CA GLU A 275 -5.54 9.64 14.47
C GLU A 275 -6.00 8.35 13.78
N THR A 276 -7.32 8.20 13.59
CA THR A 276 -7.91 7.04 12.93
C THR A 276 -8.75 7.50 11.74
N VAL A 277 -8.70 6.74 10.64
CA VAL A 277 -9.56 7.03 9.48
C VAL A 277 -11.03 6.87 9.87
N ASN A 278 -11.86 7.82 9.44
CA ASN A 278 -13.31 7.76 9.65
C ASN A 278 -13.93 6.60 8.82
N SER A 279 -14.13 5.46 9.48
CA SER A 279 -14.66 4.22 8.89
C SER A 279 -16.20 4.16 8.87
N SER A 280 -16.89 5.25 9.24
CA SER A 280 -18.34 5.24 9.41
C SER A 280 -19.15 5.22 8.10
N SER A 281 -18.53 5.56 6.96
CA SER A 281 -19.24 5.66 5.68
C SER A 281 -19.75 4.30 5.20
N LEU A 282 -20.97 4.28 4.64
CA LEU A 282 -21.58 3.07 4.09
C LEU A 282 -20.76 2.50 2.92
N SER A 283 -20.19 3.38 2.08
CA SER A 283 -19.28 3.00 1.00
C SER A 283 -18.06 2.22 1.52
N TYR A 284 -17.47 2.65 2.64
CA TYR A 284 -16.36 1.94 3.27
C TYR A 284 -16.76 0.56 3.76
N LYS A 285 -17.90 0.46 4.46
CA LYS A 285 -18.37 -0.81 5.02
C LYS A 285 -18.69 -1.82 3.91
N VAL A 286 -19.41 -1.40 2.87
CA VAL A 286 -19.75 -2.27 1.75
C VAL A 286 -18.49 -2.68 0.99
N SER A 287 -17.61 -1.72 0.66
CA SER A 287 -16.38 -2.02 -0.06
C SER A 287 -15.43 -2.93 0.72
N SER A 288 -15.28 -2.73 2.03
CA SER A 288 -14.42 -3.59 2.86
C SER A 288 -14.96 -5.01 3.03
N VAL A 289 -16.29 -5.18 3.07
CA VAL A 289 -16.90 -6.52 3.10
C VAL A 289 -16.74 -7.22 1.76
N VAL A 290 -17.11 -6.55 0.67
CA VAL A 290 -16.97 -7.09 -0.70
C VAL A 290 -15.51 -7.38 -1.00
N GLY A 291 -14.62 -6.49 -0.59
CA GLY A 291 -13.18 -6.59 -0.77
C GLY A 291 -12.54 -7.76 -0.02
N ARG A 292 -12.97 -8.05 1.21
CA ARG A 292 -12.52 -9.23 1.96
C ARG A 292 -13.09 -10.52 1.40
N ALA A 293 -14.36 -10.50 1.01
CA ALA A 293 -15.01 -11.66 0.40
C ALA A 293 -14.30 -12.05 -0.92
N SER A 294 -14.03 -11.08 -1.79
CA SER A 294 -13.37 -11.32 -3.09
C SER A 294 -11.91 -11.74 -2.98
N ALA A 295 -11.21 -11.34 -1.91
CA ALA A 295 -9.83 -11.74 -1.66
C ALA A 295 -9.68 -13.13 -1.03
N HIS A 296 -10.78 -13.77 -0.65
CA HIS A 296 -10.73 -15.04 0.06
C HIS A 296 -10.16 -16.16 -0.83
N LEU A 297 -9.36 -17.04 -0.24
CA LEU A 297 -8.67 -18.13 -0.95
C LEU A 297 -9.64 -19.01 -1.76
N MET A 298 -10.80 -19.34 -1.18
CA MET A 298 -11.82 -20.15 -1.86
C MET A 298 -12.42 -19.45 -3.09
N VAL A 299 -12.44 -18.12 -3.10
CA VAL A 299 -12.96 -17.36 -4.24
C VAL A 299 -12.01 -17.46 -5.44
N VAL A 300 -10.69 -17.56 -5.20
CA VAL A 300 -9.72 -17.88 -6.27
C VAL A 300 -9.96 -19.26 -6.86
N VAL A 301 -10.25 -20.26 -6.02
CA VAL A 301 -10.58 -21.62 -6.48
C VAL A 301 -11.88 -21.62 -7.28
N ILE A 302 -12.91 -20.92 -6.81
CA ILE A 302 -14.17 -20.76 -7.55
C ILE A 302 -13.91 -20.08 -8.89
N GLY A 303 -13.11 -19.02 -8.93
CA GLY A 303 -12.69 -18.35 -10.15
C GLY A 303 -12.03 -19.30 -11.14
N PHE A 304 -11.09 -20.12 -10.68
CA PHE A 304 -10.44 -21.14 -11.50
C PHE A 304 -11.44 -22.17 -12.06
N LEU A 305 -12.38 -22.64 -11.23
CA LEU A 305 -13.44 -23.57 -11.66
C LEU A 305 -14.38 -22.93 -12.68
N ILE A 306 -14.71 -21.64 -12.52
CA ILE A 306 -15.50 -20.88 -13.50
C ILE A 306 -14.75 -20.79 -14.83
N THR A 307 -13.46 -20.47 -14.82
CA THR A 307 -12.63 -20.43 -16.03
C THR A 307 -12.63 -21.79 -16.75
N ILE A 308 -12.45 -22.90 -16.02
CA ILE A 308 -12.55 -24.25 -16.59
C ILE A 308 -13.96 -24.49 -17.16
N GLY A 309 -15.00 -24.13 -16.42
CA GLY A 309 -16.39 -24.26 -16.86
C GLY A 309 -16.66 -23.55 -18.18
N CYS A 310 -16.16 -22.31 -18.33
CA CYS A 310 -16.22 -21.55 -19.58
C CYS A 310 -15.49 -22.29 -20.71
N VAL A 311 -14.27 -22.77 -20.50
CA VAL A 311 -13.50 -23.52 -21.51
C VAL A 311 -14.23 -24.80 -21.94
N VAL A 312 -14.79 -25.55 -21.00
CA VAL A 312 -15.58 -26.76 -21.29
C VAL A 312 -16.84 -26.41 -22.07
N GLY A 313 -17.57 -25.38 -21.66
CA GLY A 313 -18.77 -24.91 -22.36
C GLY A 313 -18.46 -24.52 -23.82
N SER A 314 -17.41 -23.73 -24.02
CA SER A 314 -16.93 -23.35 -25.36
C SER A 314 -16.50 -24.54 -26.21
N SER A 315 -15.83 -25.52 -25.58
CA SER A 315 -15.39 -26.75 -26.27
C SER A 315 -16.57 -27.61 -26.72
N VAL A 316 -17.62 -27.75 -25.90
CA VAL A 316 -18.87 -28.43 -26.28
C VAL A 316 -19.54 -27.73 -27.46
N MET A 317 -19.49 -26.40 -27.49
CA MET A 317 -20.00 -25.57 -28.59
C MET A 317 -19.02 -25.45 -29.76
N LYS A 318 -17.98 -26.30 -29.80
CA LYS A 318 -16.95 -26.37 -30.86
C LYS A 318 -16.29 -25.03 -31.17
N TRP A 319 -16.12 -24.17 -30.17
CA TRP A 319 -15.54 -22.83 -30.32
C TRP A 319 -16.22 -21.97 -31.41
N SER A 320 -17.52 -22.20 -31.61
CA SER A 320 -18.37 -21.30 -32.39
C SER A 320 -18.36 -19.87 -31.82
N GLU A 321 -18.85 -18.90 -32.59
CA GLU A 321 -18.93 -17.50 -32.17
C GLU A 321 -19.62 -17.35 -30.80
N THR A 322 -20.76 -18.03 -30.60
CA THR A 322 -21.49 -18.05 -29.33
C THR A 322 -20.69 -18.72 -28.21
N GLY A 323 -19.96 -19.81 -28.51
CA GLY A 323 -19.07 -20.44 -27.54
C GLY A 323 -17.99 -19.45 -27.05
N GLN A 324 -17.27 -18.82 -27.98
CA GLN A 324 -16.26 -17.82 -27.64
C GLN A 324 -16.82 -16.65 -26.83
N LEU A 325 -18.02 -16.16 -27.17
CA LEU A 325 -18.70 -15.11 -26.41
C LEU A 325 -19.01 -15.53 -24.97
N ILE A 326 -19.42 -16.78 -24.71
CA ILE A 326 -19.63 -17.30 -23.35
C ILE A 326 -18.32 -17.34 -22.54
N SER A 327 -17.20 -17.63 -23.20
CA SER A 327 -15.88 -17.60 -22.56
C SER A 327 -15.25 -16.20 -22.49
N ASN A 328 -15.90 -15.17 -23.03
CA ASN A 328 -15.33 -13.82 -23.07
C ASN A 328 -16.18 -12.79 -22.31
N VAL A 329 -17.49 -12.71 -22.59
CA VAL A 329 -18.36 -11.67 -22.05
C VAL A 329 -18.55 -11.79 -20.52
N PRO A 330 -19.00 -12.95 -19.96
CA PRO A 330 -19.13 -13.08 -18.51
C PRO A 330 -17.80 -12.88 -17.77
N PRO A 331 -16.66 -13.48 -18.20
CA PRO A 331 -15.36 -13.21 -17.61
C PRO A 331 -14.98 -11.71 -17.61
N SER A 332 -15.12 -11.03 -18.75
CA SER A 332 -14.83 -9.60 -18.90
C SER A 332 -15.69 -8.72 -17.97
N ILE A 333 -16.96 -9.06 -17.78
CA ILE A 333 -17.86 -8.36 -16.84
C ILE A 333 -17.34 -8.51 -15.40
N ILE A 334 -17.06 -9.74 -14.97
CA ILE A 334 -16.60 -10.01 -13.60
C ILE A 334 -15.25 -9.36 -13.33
N GLU A 335 -14.30 -9.46 -14.28
CA GLU A 335 -13.01 -8.79 -14.19
C GLU A 335 -13.16 -7.26 -14.06
N THR A 336 -13.95 -6.63 -14.93
CA THR A 336 -14.19 -5.18 -14.87
C THR A 336 -14.76 -4.76 -13.51
N PHE A 337 -15.70 -5.54 -12.96
CA PHE A 337 -16.23 -5.32 -11.62
C PHE A 337 -15.15 -5.41 -10.54
N PHE A 338 -14.30 -6.44 -10.57
CA PHE A 338 -13.22 -6.55 -9.59
C PHE A 338 -12.28 -5.36 -9.66
N MET A 339 -11.90 -4.90 -10.85
CA MET A 339 -11.04 -3.73 -10.97
C MET A 339 -11.66 -2.45 -10.41
N LEU A 340 -12.97 -2.24 -10.58
CA LEU A 340 -13.66 -1.11 -9.94
C LEU A 340 -13.61 -1.21 -8.41
N ILE A 341 -13.74 -2.42 -7.86
CA ILE A 341 -13.53 -2.66 -6.43
C ILE A 341 -12.08 -2.40 -6.02
N LEU A 342 -11.10 -2.75 -6.86
CA LEU A 342 -9.67 -2.49 -6.59
C LEU A 342 -9.42 -0.99 -6.38
N ILE A 343 -9.97 -0.13 -7.24
CA ILE A 343 -9.88 1.34 -7.06
C ILE A 343 -10.38 1.75 -5.68
N THR A 344 -11.54 1.23 -5.30
CA THR A 344 -12.17 1.57 -4.02
C THR A 344 -11.32 1.10 -2.84
N GLY A 345 -10.82 -0.13 -2.89
CA GLY A 345 -9.93 -0.69 -1.87
C GLY A 345 -8.68 0.16 -1.71
N GLN A 346 -8.05 0.54 -2.82
CA GLN A 346 -6.83 1.35 -2.81
C GLN A 346 -7.03 2.73 -2.20
N ILE A 347 -8.16 3.40 -2.45
CA ILE A 347 -8.45 4.71 -1.84
C ILE A 347 -8.50 4.61 -0.31
N TYR A 348 -9.13 3.56 0.20
CA TYR A 348 -9.24 3.35 1.64
C TYR A 348 -7.93 2.89 2.27
N ASP A 349 -7.19 2.02 1.58
CA ASP A 349 -5.89 1.53 2.03
C ASP A 349 -4.86 2.67 2.06
N ASP A 350 -4.87 3.54 1.05
CA ASP A 350 -4.06 4.76 1.02
C ASP A 350 -4.43 5.70 2.17
N ALA A 351 -5.72 5.98 2.39
CA ALA A 351 -6.15 6.83 3.50
C ALA A 351 -5.66 6.29 4.87
N ALA A 352 -5.76 4.97 5.09
CA ALA A 352 -5.27 4.31 6.30
C ALA A 352 -3.75 4.43 6.43
N THR A 353 -3.02 4.16 5.34
CA THR A 353 -1.56 4.23 5.29
C THR A 353 -1.07 5.65 5.58
N ARG A 354 -1.71 6.68 5.03
CA ARG A 354 -1.39 8.09 5.30
C ARG A 354 -1.56 8.45 6.76
N THR A 355 -2.68 8.04 7.35
CA THR A 355 -2.92 8.26 8.78
C THR A 355 -1.88 7.56 9.63
N ASN A 356 -1.49 6.33 9.30
CA ASN A 356 -0.43 5.60 9.99
C ASN A 356 0.93 6.34 9.90
N PHE A 357 1.34 6.78 8.72
CA PHE A 357 2.59 7.54 8.58
C PHE A 357 2.55 8.90 9.26
N LYS A 358 1.42 9.60 9.23
CA LYS A 358 1.24 10.85 9.99
C LYS A 358 1.38 10.61 11.49
N ASN A 359 0.81 9.52 12.01
CA ASN A 359 0.96 9.14 13.42
C ASN A 359 2.42 8.86 13.79
N ILE A 360 3.14 8.07 12.97
CA ILE A 360 4.57 7.79 13.17
C ILE A 360 5.37 9.09 13.14
N TYR A 361 5.16 9.94 12.14
CA TYR A 361 5.83 11.24 12.03
C TYR A 361 5.63 12.10 13.28
N ASN A 362 4.38 12.28 13.73
CA ASN A 362 4.06 13.11 14.90
C ASN A 362 4.77 12.59 16.15
N ARG A 363 4.86 11.27 16.31
CA ARG A 363 5.60 10.65 17.42
C ARG A 363 7.09 10.92 17.32
N ARG A 364 7.71 10.75 16.16
CA ARG A 364 9.14 11.07 15.96
C ARG A 364 9.44 12.54 16.18
N GLN A 365 8.58 13.43 15.71
CA GLN A 365 8.71 14.86 15.92
C GLN A 365 8.65 15.19 17.42
N LYS A 366 7.73 14.58 18.17
CA LYS A 366 7.63 14.77 19.63
C LYS A 366 8.86 14.25 20.37
N LEU A 367 9.38 13.08 20.00
CA LEU A 367 10.63 12.54 20.56
C LEU A 367 11.82 13.46 20.27
N LEU A 368 11.94 13.98 19.06
CA LEU A 368 13.02 14.91 18.70
C LEU A 368 12.91 16.23 19.47
N SER A 369 11.71 16.78 19.62
CA SER A 369 11.49 17.99 20.43
C SER A 369 11.86 17.74 21.90
N PHE A 370 11.49 16.59 22.47
CA PHE A 370 11.90 16.20 23.82
C PHE A 370 13.43 16.18 23.95
N MET A 371 14.13 15.56 23.00
CA MET A 371 15.59 15.48 23.03
C MET A 371 16.28 16.85 22.97
N LYS A 372 15.72 17.80 22.21
CA LYS A 372 16.22 19.18 22.18
C LYS A 372 16.10 19.86 23.55
N GLU A 373 14.97 19.68 24.24
CA GLU A 373 14.78 20.23 25.60
C GLU A 373 15.76 19.60 26.61
N VAL A 374 16.05 18.30 26.51
CA VAL A 374 17.03 17.62 27.36
C VAL A 374 18.43 18.22 27.15
N LYS A 375 18.84 18.40 25.89
CA LYS A 375 20.15 18.98 25.53
C LYS A 375 20.30 20.43 26.00
N ASP A 376 19.24 21.23 25.87
CA ASP A 376 19.25 22.62 26.35
C ASP A 376 19.24 22.70 27.88
N GLY A 377 18.58 21.74 28.55
CA GLY A 377 18.63 21.55 30.00
C GLY A 377 20.02 21.19 30.51
N GLU A 378 20.78 20.36 29.78
CA GLU A 378 22.16 20.02 30.15
C GLU A 378 23.10 21.23 30.02
N LYS A 379 22.99 22.01 28.92
CA LYS A 379 23.80 23.22 28.71
C LYS A 379 23.55 24.33 29.74
N SER A 380 22.37 24.36 30.35
CA SER A 380 21.98 25.38 31.34
C SER A 380 22.28 24.98 32.79
N SER A 381 22.77 23.76 33.04
CA SER A 381 23.12 23.28 34.38
C SER A 381 24.52 23.76 34.79
N PRO A 382 24.74 24.40 35.96
CA PRO A 382 26.01 25.09 36.30
C PRO A 382 27.23 24.19 36.62
N ILE A 383 27.26 22.92 36.19
CA ILE A 383 28.26 21.92 36.63
C ILE A 383 29.26 21.55 35.51
N SER A 384 29.41 22.39 34.46
CA SER A 384 30.61 22.32 33.61
C SER A 384 31.68 23.27 34.18
N GLY A 385 32.55 22.70 35.03
CA GLY A 385 33.48 23.39 35.92
C GLY A 385 34.38 24.44 35.26
N THR A 386 34.43 25.57 35.96
CA THR A 386 35.54 26.52 36.05
C THR A 386 36.90 25.82 36.11
N VAL A 387 37.78 26.15 35.17
CA VAL A 387 39.23 25.96 35.31
C VAL A 387 39.72 26.94 36.39
N PRO A 388 40.35 26.51 37.48
CA PRO A 388 40.91 27.43 38.45
C PRO A 388 42.17 28.07 37.87
N GLU A 389 42.08 29.38 37.66
CA GLU A 389 43.16 30.32 37.43
C GLU A 389 44.18 30.20 38.57
N LYS A 390 45.33 29.58 38.30
CA LYS A 390 46.47 29.60 39.22
C LYS A 390 47.26 30.88 38.96
N CYS A 391 47.13 31.82 39.90
CA CYS A 391 48.01 32.98 40.07
C CYS A 391 49.48 32.58 39.95
N LEU A 392 50.22 33.30 39.10
CA LEU A 392 51.67 33.31 39.03
C LEU A 392 52.14 34.76 39.25
N GLU A 393 52.21 35.13 40.52
CA GLU A 393 53.01 36.21 41.09
C GLU A 393 53.60 35.62 42.38
N THR A 394 54.84 35.81 42.84
CA THR A 394 56.09 36.44 42.40
C THR A 394 57.13 35.98 43.44
N SER A 395 58.40 35.80 43.07
CA SER A 395 59.56 36.11 43.96
C SER A 395 60.88 35.92 43.20
N GLY A 396 61.60 37.03 42.99
CA GLY A 396 63.01 37.07 42.54
C GLY A 396 63.98 36.55 43.61
N PRO A 397 65.30 36.84 43.55
CA PRO A 397 65.92 38.09 43.09
C PRO A 397 66.64 38.03 41.75
#